data_AF-A0A2D6P3C7-F1
#
_entry.id   AF-A0A2D6P3C7-F1
#
_cell.length_a   1.000
_cell.length_b   1.000
_cell.length_c   1.000
_cell.angle_alpha   90.00
_cell.angle_beta   90.00
_cell.angle_gamma   90.00
#
_symmetry.space_group_name_H-M   'P 1'
#
loop_
_entity.id
_entity.type
_entity.pdbx_description
1 polymer ?
#
loop_
_entity_poly.entity_id
_entity_poly.type
_entity_poly.pdbx_seq_one_letter_code
_entity_poly.pdbx_strand_id
1 'polypeptide(L)' 'MKEESIFLDYVGDSPRMRVLQYLIEGRDFDYTLTDMLNSGVSWGTLNQLMPKFFELEIVIKTRKIGRATLYKINQ' A
#
# COMPACT_ATOMS: atom_id res chain seq x y z
N MET A 1 -8.05 -0.72 -21.40
CA MET A 1 -6.58 -0.52 -21.29
C MET A 1 -6.30 -0.21 -19.84
N LYS A 2 -5.28 -0.80 -19.21
CA LYS A 2 -4.85 -0.28 -17.89
C LYS A 2 -4.40 1.16 -18.15
N GLU A 3 -4.99 2.12 -17.45
CA GLU A 3 -4.46 3.48 -17.47
C GLU A 3 -3.00 3.41 -17.02
N GLU A 4 -2.11 3.96 -17.85
CA GLU A 4 -0.70 4.08 -17.50
C GLU A 4 -0.58 5.05 -16.32
N SER A 5 0.14 4.62 -15.30
CA SER A 5 0.33 5.45 -14.11
C SER A 5 1.45 6.43 -14.38
N ILE A 6 1.10 7.70 -14.54
CA ILE A 6 2.07 8.81 -14.66
C ILE A 6 3.08 8.78 -13.51
N PHE A 7 2.64 8.37 -12.31
CA PHE A 7 3.52 8.22 -11.15
C PHE A 7 4.56 7.11 -11.36
N LEU A 8 4.15 5.91 -11.78
CA LEU A 8 5.10 4.80 -12.00
C LEU A 8 5.96 5.02 -13.23
N ASP A 9 5.44 5.68 -14.26
CA ASP A 9 6.19 6.01 -15.47
C ASP A 9 7.36 6.95 -15.15
N TYR A 10 7.15 7.92 -14.26
CA TYR A 10 8.18 8.90 -13.90
C TYR A 10 9.10 8.42 -12.76
N VAL A 11 8.56 7.75 -11.74
CA VAL A 11 9.31 7.32 -10.54
C VAL A 11 9.93 5.93 -10.70
N GLY A 12 9.39 5.12 -11.61
CA GLY A 12 9.81 3.76 -11.86
C GLY A 12 8.85 2.72 -11.28
N ASP A 13 8.50 1.74 -12.12
CA ASP A 13 7.61 0.65 -11.74
C ASP A 13 8.34 -0.44 -10.92
N SER A 14 8.25 -0.34 -9.60
CA SER A 14 8.69 -1.37 -8.66
C SER A 14 7.56 -1.78 -7.72
N PRO A 15 7.58 -2.99 -7.14
CA PRO A 15 6.53 -3.42 -6.21
C PRO A 15 6.30 -2.44 -5.06
N ARG A 16 7.38 -1.82 -4.55
CA ARG A 16 7.29 -0.78 -3.52
C ARG A 16 6.55 0.45 -4.02
N MET A 17 6.87 0.93 -5.23
CA MET A 17 6.21 2.11 -5.81
C MET A 17 4.74 1.85 -6.13
N ARG A 18 4.38 0.65 -6.57
CA ARG A 18 2.97 0.27 -6.77
C ARG A 18 2.14 0.35 -5.49
N VAL A 19 2.67 -0.17 -4.37
CA VAL A 19 1.97 -0.08 -3.08
C VAL A 19 1.89 1.38 -2.60
N LEU A 20 2.95 2.17 -2.80
CA LEU A 20 2.93 3.60 -2.46
C LEU A 20 1.90 4.38 -3.27
N GLN A 21 1.84 4.19 -4.59
CA GLN A 21 0.81 4.80 -5.43
C GLN A 21 -0.58 4.47 -4.90
N TYR A 22 -0.85 3.17 -4.65
CA TYR A 22 -2.15 2.72 -4.15
C TYR A 22 -2.53 3.41 -2.82
N LEU A 23 -1.57 3.55 -1.91
CA LEU A 23 -1.77 4.25 -0.63
C LEU A 23 -1.95 5.77 -0.80
N ILE A 24 -1.27 6.39 -1.77
CA ILE A 24 -1.34 7.83 -2.03
C ILE A 24 -2.67 8.20 -2.69
N GLU A 25 -3.10 7.44 -3.70
CA GLU A 25 -4.41 7.58 -4.34
C GLU A 25 -5.54 7.30 -3.35
N GLY A 26 -5.30 6.35 -2.46
CA GLY A 26 -6.20 5.88 -1.44
C GLY A 26 -6.13 6.58 -0.07
N ARG A 27 -5.46 7.73 0.02
CA ARG A 27 -5.03 8.30 1.32
C ARG A 27 -6.12 8.56 2.35
N ASP A 28 -7.36 8.76 1.89
CA ASP A 28 -8.53 9.02 2.73
C ASP A 28 -9.18 7.72 3.25
N PHE A 29 -8.62 6.55 2.92
CA PHE A 29 -9.13 5.24 3.28
C PHE A 29 -8.17 4.44 4.18
N ASP A 30 -8.79 3.52 4.90
CA ASP A 30 -8.12 2.50 5.70
C ASP A 30 -8.23 1.16 4.97
N TYR A 31 -7.12 0.43 4.87
CA TYR A 31 -6.99 -0.82 4.10
C TYR A 31 -6.61 -1.99 4.98
N THR A 32 -7.16 -3.18 4.70
CA THR A 32 -6.54 -4.43 5.15
C THR A 32 -5.35 -4.78 4.27
N LEU A 33 -4.49 -5.70 4.70
CA LEU A 33 -3.43 -6.24 3.83
C LEU A 33 -4.00 -6.88 2.56
N THR A 34 -5.19 -7.48 2.63
CA THR A 34 -5.87 -8.07 1.47
C THR A 34 -6.28 -6.98 0.48
N ASP A 35 -6.81 -5.85 0.95
CA ASP A 35 -7.16 -4.72 0.07
C ASP A 35 -5.92 -4.15 -0.62
N MET A 36 -4.79 -4.07 0.09
CA MET A 36 -3.52 -3.58 -0.46
C MET A 36 -2.95 -4.48 -1.59
N LEU A 37 -3.42 -5.72 -1.76
CA LEU A 37 -3.05 -6.55 -2.92
C LEU A 37 -3.56 -5.98 -4.24
N ASN A 38 -4.58 -5.10 -4.23
CA ASN A 38 -5.06 -4.40 -5.41
C ASN A 38 -4.01 -3.46 -6.02
N SER A 39 -2.91 -3.16 -5.30
CA SER A 39 -1.72 -2.51 -5.87
C SER A 39 -0.99 -3.36 -6.92
N GLY A 40 -1.39 -4.62 -7.14
CA GLY A 40 -0.78 -5.49 -8.16
C GLY A 40 0.53 -6.12 -7.71
N VAL A 41 0.73 -6.30 -6.41
CA VAL A 41 1.84 -7.07 -5.82
C VAL A 41 1.35 -8.39 -5.24
N SER A 42 2.24 -9.38 -5.15
CA SER A 42 1.92 -10.65 -4.51
C SER A 42 1.82 -10.52 -2.98
N TRP A 43 1.13 -11.46 -2.32
CA TRP A 43 1.07 -11.51 -0.85
C TRP A 43 2.44 -11.61 -0.20
N GLY A 44 3.36 -12.42 -0.76
CA GLY A 44 4.72 -12.55 -0.24
C GLY A 44 5.49 -11.23 -0.31
N THR A 45 5.39 -10.53 -1.44
CA THR A 45 6.01 -9.22 -1.64
C THR A 45 5.45 -8.18 -0.69
N LEU A 46 4.12 -8.11 -0.54
CA LEU A 46 3.48 -7.18 0.39
C LEU A 46 3.97 -7.40 1.82
N ASN A 47 3.96 -8.65 2.30
CA ASN A 47 4.42 -8.98 3.66
C ASN A 47 5.89 -8.64 3.89
N GLN A 48 6.75 -8.70 2.86
CA GLN A 48 8.14 -8.27 2.97
C GLN A 48 8.29 -6.74 3.04
N LEU A 49 7.42 -5.99 2.35
CA LEU A 49 7.46 -4.53 2.31
C LEU A 49 6.89 -3.89 3.59
N MET A 50 5.83 -4.46 4.15
CA MET A 50 5.10 -3.86 5.29
C MET A 50 5.99 -3.55 6.51
N PRO A 51 6.90 -4.42 6.97
CA PRO A 51 7.82 -4.08 8.07
C PRO A 51 8.60 -2.80 7.81
N LYS A 52 9.10 -2.60 6.59
CA LYS A 52 9.85 -1.40 6.22
C LYS A 52 8.96 -0.16 6.17
N PHE A 53 7.71 -0.30 5.75
CA PHE A 53 6.75 0.81 5.77
C PHE A 53 6.36 1.24 7.19
N PHE A 54 6.26 0.30 8.13
CA PHE A 54 6.09 0.66 9.54
C PHE A 54 7.34 1.31 10.12
N GLU A 55 8.53 0.77 9.83
CA GLU A 55 9.82 1.31 10.31
C GLU A 55 10.04 2.76 9.84
N LEU A 56 9.67 3.07 8.60
CA LEU A 56 9.79 4.41 8.01
C LEU A 56 8.58 5.31 8.32
N GLU A 57 7.63 4.84 9.15
CA GLU A 57 6.39 5.54 9.47
C GLU A 57 5.59 6.00 8.23
N ILE A 58 5.71 5.29 7.12
CA ILE A 58 4.91 5.54 5.90
C ILE A 58 3.48 5.06 6.11
N VAL A 59 3.31 3.95 6.83
CA VAL A 59 2.02 3.32 7.10
C VAL A 59 1.84 3.17 8.60
N ILE A 60 0.64 3.48 9.09
CA ILE A 60 0.25 3.29 10.49
C ILE A 60 -0.93 2.33 10.61
N LYS A 61 -1.00 1.62 11.73
CA LYS A 61 -2.20 0.83 12.11
C LYS A 61 -3.28 1.80 12.59
N THR A 62 -4.53 1.56 12.19
CA THR A 62 -5.66 2.41 12.61
C THR A 62 -6.58 1.71 13.58
N ARG A 63 -7.40 0.78 13.09
CA ARG A 63 -8.43 0.08 13.85
C ARG A 63 -8.44 -1.41 13.51
N LYS A 64 -9.01 -2.21 14.41
CA LYS A 64 -9.23 -3.64 14.21
C LYS A 64 -10.72 -3.90 14.08
N ILE A 65 -11.15 -4.52 12.98
CA ILE A 65 -12.54 -4.93 12.76
C ILE A 65 -12.57 -6.46 12.69
N GLY A 66 -13.15 -7.08 13.72
CA GLY A 66 -13.10 -8.53 13.89
C GLY A 66 -11.66 -9.05 13.97
N ARG A 67 -11.25 -9.87 12.99
CA ARG A 67 -9.88 -10.40 12.89
C ARG A 67 -8.96 -9.55 12.01
N ALA A 68 -9.51 -8.62 11.22
CA ALA A 68 -8.73 -7.79 10.31
C ALA A 68 -8.17 -6.56 11.03
N THR A 69 -6.90 -6.25 10.80
CA THR A 69 -6.29 -4.97 11.17
C THR A 69 -6.26 -4.10 9.94
N LEU A 70 -6.63 -2.82 10.10
CA LEU A 70 -6.57 -1.84 9.04
C LEU A 70 -5.34 -0.93 9.20
N TYR A 71 -4.92 -0.40 8.06
CA TYR A 71 -3.71 0.38 7.87
C TYR A 71 -4.02 1.56 6.96
N LYS A 72 -3.35 2.69 7.19
CA LYS A 72 -3.43 3.85 6.29
C LYS A 72 -2.07 4.51 6.12
N ILE A 73 -1.94 5.35 5.11
CA ILE A 73 -0.76 6.21 4.95
C ILE A 73 -0.68 7.21 6.11
N ASN A 74 0.53 7.42 6.63
CA ASN A 74 0.78 8.39 7.69
C ASN A 74 0.81 9.81 7.10
N GLN A 75 -0.01 10.71 7.67
CA GLN A 75 -0.21 12.08 7.20
C GLN A 75 -0.32 13.05 8.36
#